data_AF-A0A1R1M3D8-F1
#
_entry.id   AF-A0A1R1M3D8-F1
#
_cell.length_a   1.000
_cell.length_b   1.000
_cell.length_c   1.000
_cell.angle_alpha   90.00
_cell.angle_beta   90.00
_cell.angle_gamma   90.00
#
_symmetry.space_group_name_H-M   'P 1'
#
loop_
_entity.id
_entity.type
_entity.pdbx_description
1 polymer ?
#
loop_
_entity_poly.entity_id
_entity_poly.type
_entity_poly.pdbx_seq_one_letter_code
_entity_poly.pdbx_strand_id
1 'polypeptide(L)'
;MASSLLFTALSFPGYPIGSLLSTPLVARFERKFLLIGSIVALGLSGLAFSVSGSDLLIVVFGFLTTMISNVFSNVFHIYQAEIFPTALRATAVGWTYSLSRISSGALPFVLLPVLDEHGATPMFIAVAVVLAIIATAVAVLGPRTTRRSLAEINPV
;
A
#
# COMPACT_ATOMS: atom_id res chain seq x y z
N MET A 1 0.84 -12.99 -24.35
CA MET A 1 1.92 -13.42 -23.43
C MET A 1 3.17 -12.55 -23.52
N ALA A 2 3.66 -12.16 -24.71
CA ALA A 2 4.84 -11.28 -24.84
C ALA A 2 4.66 -9.91 -24.15
N SER A 3 3.49 -9.27 -24.26
CA SER A 3 3.21 -7.98 -23.62
C SER A 3 3.17 -8.05 -22.09
N SER A 4 2.66 -9.15 -21.53
CA SER A 4 2.61 -9.41 -20.08
C SER A 4 4.01 -9.62 -19.49
N LEU A 5 4.89 -10.28 -20.26
CA LEU A 5 6.29 -10.50 -19.89
C LEU A 5 7.08 -9.19 -19.91
N LEU A 6 6.89 -8.36 -20.93
CA LEU A 6 7.49 -7.03 -21.02
C LEU A 6 6.99 -6.09 -19.91
N PHE A 7 5.69 -6.10 -19.64
CA PHE A 7 5.10 -5.35 -18.53
C PHE A 7 5.74 -5.74 -17.18
N THR A 8 5.88 -7.04 -16.95
CA THR A 8 6.50 -7.55 -15.72
C THR A 8 7.98 -7.15 -15.65
N ALA A 9 8.75 -7.38 -16.73
CA ALA A 9 10.16 -7.04 -16.82
C ALA A 9 10.44 -5.54 -16.60
N LEU A 10 9.57 -4.66 -17.12
CA LEU A 10 9.68 -3.21 -16.92
C LEU A 10 9.21 -2.77 -15.53
N SER A 11 8.33 -3.52 -14.86
CA SER A 11 7.89 -3.22 -13.49
C SER A 11 8.91 -3.63 -12.42
N PHE A 12 9.72 -4.67 -12.69
CA PHE A 12 10.76 -5.17 -11.76
C PHE A 12 11.76 -4.12 -11.28
N PRO A 13 12.33 -3.23 -12.12
CA PRO A 13 13.20 -2.16 -11.64
C PRO A 13 12.51 -1.14 -10.72
N GLY A 14 11.17 -1.13 -10.62
CA GLY A 14 10.44 -0.29 -9.68
C GLY A 14 10.67 -0.68 -8.22
N TYR A 15 11.00 -1.95 -7.96
CA TYR A 15 11.33 -2.46 -6.63
C TYR A 15 12.61 -1.83 -6.04
N PRO A 16 13.79 -1.89 -6.69
CA PRO A 16 15.00 -1.28 -6.15
C PRO A 16 14.89 0.24 -6.05
N ILE A 17 14.22 0.90 -6.99
CA ILE A 17 14.02 2.36 -6.99
C ILE A 17 13.09 2.78 -5.85
N GLY A 18 11.98 2.05 -5.63
CA GLY A 18 11.07 2.28 -4.51
C GLY A 18 11.74 2.08 -3.16
N SER A 19 12.56 1.03 -3.03
CA SER A 19 13.35 0.77 -1.83
C SER A 19 14.35 1.90 -1.56
N LEU A 20 15.09 2.36 -2.57
CA LEU A 20 16.06 3.46 -2.45
C LEU A 20 15.41 4.80 -2.08
N LEU A 21 14.18 5.03 -2.52
CA LEU A 21 13.43 6.26 -2.20
C LEU A 21 12.74 6.16 -0.83
N SER A 22 12.42 4.95 -0.36
CA SER A 22 11.81 4.74 0.95
C SER A 22 12.73 5.16 2.11
N THR A 23 14.04 4.88 2.02
CA THR A 23 15.04 5.20 3.05
C THR A 23 15.16 6.69 3.37
N PRO A 24 15.34 7.61 2.41
CA PRO A 24 15.41 9.04 2.69
C PRO A 24 14.05 9.65 3.06
N LEU A 25 12.93 9.13 2.51
CA LEU A 25 11.59 9.60 2.87
C LEU A 25 11.29 9.30 4.35
N VAL A 26 11.55 8.06 4.80
CA VAL A 26 11.36 7.62 6.19
C VAL A 26 12.25 8.40 7.17
N ALA A 27 13.42 8.84 6.72
CA ALA A 27 14.33 9.65 7.54
C ALA A 27 13.89 11.12 7.68
N ARG A 28 13.14 11.67 6.72
CA ARG A 28 12.75 13.10 6.69
C ARG A 28 11.30 13.39 7.08
N PHE A 29 10.38 12.45 6.92
CA PHE A 29 8.94 12.68 7.16
C PHE A 29 8.39 11.77 8.26
N GLU A 30 7.33 12.22 8.94
CA GLU A 30 6.66 11.38 9.95
C GLU A 30 6.04 10.14 9.29
N ARG A 31 6.27 8.96 9.88
CA ARG A 31 5.86 7.67 9.31
C ARG A 31 4.36 7.57 9.06
N LYS A 32 3.54 8.19 9.92
CA LYS A 32 2.08 8.26 9.74
C LYS A 32 1.68 8.95 8.43
N PHE A 33 2.28 10.11 8.14
CA PHE A 33 1.97 10.86 6.92
C PHE A 33 2.54 10.19 5.67
N LEU A 34 3.70 9.53 5.78
CA LEU A 34 4.24 8.72 4.69
C LEU A 34 3.34 7.53 4.35
N LEU A 35 2.78 6.87 5.36
CA LEU A 35 1.89 5.74 5.18
C LEU A 35 0.58 6.18 4.50
N ILE A 36 -0.03 7.26 4.97
CA ILE A 36 -1.22 7.86 4.35
C ILE A 36 -0.93 8.31 2.91
N GLY A 37 0.18 9.04 2.71
CA GLY A 37 0.60 9.51 1.39
C GLY A 37 0.85 8.38 0.40
N SER A 38 1.43 7.27 0.86
CA SER A 38 1.65 6.08 0.03
C SER A 38 0.34 5.39 -0.35
N ILE A 39 -0.61 5.27 0.58
CA ILE A 39 -1.95 4.71 0.28
C ILE A 39 -2.68 5.56 -0.76
N VAL A 40 -2.66 6.89 -0.60
CA VAL A 40 -3.31 7.82 -1.53
C VAL A 40 -2.62 7.77 -2.90
N ALA A 41 -1.29 7.77 -2.94
CA ALA A 41 -0.52 7.67 -4.18
C ALA A 41 -0.80 6.34 -4.90
N LEU A 42 -0.98 5.24 -4.17
CA LEU A 42 -1.34 3.93 -4.72
C LEU A 42 -2.73 3.97 -5.35
N GLY A 43 -3.72 4.55 -4.66
CA GLY A 43 -5.08 4.70 -5.18
C GLY A 43 -5.14 5.58 -6.44
N LEU A 44 -4.43 6.70 -6.45
CA LEU A 44 -4.34 7.59 -7.62
C LEU A 44 -3.64 6.90 -8.80
N SER A 45 -2.57 6.15 -8.55
CA SER A 45 -1.85 5.41 -9.61
C SER A 45 -2.71 4.29 -10.20
N GLY A 46 -3.48 3.58 -9.36
CA GLY A 46 -4.44 2.58 -9.82
C GLY A 46 -5.60 3.17 -10.63
N LEU A 47 -6.13 4.32 -10.21
CA LEU A 47 -7.14 5.04 -11.00
C LEU A 47 -6.58 5.49 -12.35
N ALA A 48 -5.37 6.07 -12.37
CA ALA A 48 -4.72 6.50 -13.60
C ALA A 48 -4.44 5.32 -14.55
N PHE A 49 -4.10 4.16 -14.01
CA PHE A 49 -3.99 2.90 -14.77
C PHE A 49 -5.33 2.52 -15.43
N SER A 50 -6.46 2.64 -14.70
CA SER A 50 -7.78 2.26 -15.24
C SER A 50 -8.25 3.11 -16.42
N VAL A 51 -7.85 4.39 -16.46
CA VAL A 51 -8.23 5.33 -17.53
C VAL A 51 -7.21 5.33 -18.68
N SER A 52 -6.06 4.65 -18.50
CA SER A 52 -4.99 4.64 -19.50
C SER A 52 -5.29 3.68 -20.65
N GLY A 53 -5.62 4.23 -21.83
CA GLY A 53 -5.87 3.47 -23.05
C GLY A 53 -4.62 3.16 -23.89
N SER A 54 -3.42 3.43 -23.37
CA SER A 54 -2.15 3.24 -24.10
C SER A 54 -1.24 2.26 -23.36
N ASP A 55 -0.73 1.25 -24.07
CA ASP A 55 0.20 0.23 -23.54
C ASP A 55 1.39 0.84 -22.78
N LEU A 56 1.93 1.97 -23.24
CA LEU A 56 3.03 2.67 -22.57
C LEU A 56 2.61 3.27 -21.22
N LEU A 57 1.43 3.87 -21.14
CA LEU A 57 0.92 4.46 -19.89
C LEU A 57 0.59 3.37 -18.86
N ILE A 58 0.04 2.24 -19.31
CA ILE A 58 -0.22 1.05 -18.49
C ILE A 58 1.08 0.58 -17.81
N VAL A 59 2.18 0.48 -18.56
CA VAL A 59 3.50 0.11 -18.02
C VAL A 59 4.02 1.12 -17.01
N VAL A 60 3.92 2.42 -17.31
CA VAL A 60 4.39 3.49 -16.41
C VAL A 60 3.59 3.51 -15.10
N PHE A 61 2.27 3.41 -15.17
CA PHE A 61 1.43 3.36 -13.96
C PHE A 61 1.59 2.06 -13.18
N GLY A 62 1.84 0.92 -13.85
CA GLY A 62 2.19 -0.34 -13.21
C GLY A 62 3.52 -0.27 -12.45
N PHE A 63 4.54 0.35 -13.06
CA PHE A 63 5.82 0.63 -12.43
C PHE A 63 5.66 1.53 -11.20
N LEU A 64 4.93 2.64 -11.32
CA LEU A 64 4.64 3.56 -10.22
C LEU A 64 3.90 2.87 -9.07
N THR A 65 2.88 2.09 -9.38
CA THR A 65 2.10 1.33 -8.39
C THR A 65 2.99 0.34 -7.64
N THR A 66 3.88 -0.35 -8.35
CA THR A 66 4.85 -1.31 -7.77
C THR A 66 5.84 -0.60 -6.86
N MET A 67 6.39 0.53 -7.30
CA MET A 67 7.32 1.35 -6.55
C MET A 67 6.68 1.89 -5.26
N ILE A 68 5.48 2.46 -5.35
CA ILE A 68 4.72 2.98 -4.20
C ILE A 68 4.36 1.86 -3.23
N SER A 69 3.97 0.68 -3.74
CA SER A 69 3.67 -0.49 -2.91
C SER A 69 4.89 -0.93 -2.08
N ASN A 70 6.10 -0.84 -2.65
CA ASN A 70 7.32 -1.17 -1.92
C ASN A 70 7.59 -0.17 -0.79
N VAL A 71 7.46 1.13 -1.07
CA VAL A 71 7.60 2.19 -0.05
C VAL A 71 6.57 1.99 1.07
N PHE A 72 5.31 1.75 0.71
CA PHE A 72 4.23 1.48 1.67
C PHE A 72 4.59 0.30 2.58
N SER A 73 5.05 -0.82 2.00
CA SER A 73 5.41 -2.01 2.75
C SER A 73 6.53 -1.74 3.77
N ASN A 74 7.60 -1.07 3.37
CA ASN A 74 8.71 -0.70 4.26
C ASN A 74 8.24 0.20 5.41
N VAL A 75 7.48 1.27 5.10
CA VAL A 75 6.96 2.20 6.10
C VAL A 75 6.00 1.48 7.06
N PHE A 76 5.14 0.61 6.54
CA PHE A 76 4.17 -0.18 7.31
C PHE A 76 4.86 -1.10 8.32
N HIS A 77 5.89 -1.83 7.91
CA HIS A 77 6.64 -2.71 8.82
C HIS A 77 7.31 -1.94 9.96
N ILE A 78 7.90 -0.77 9.68
CA ILE A 78 8.52 0.09 10.70
C ILE A 78 7.44 0.63 11.65
N TYR A 79 6.34 1.15 11.10
CA TYR A 79 5.24 1.72 11.89
C TYR A 79 4.56 0.67 12.79
N GLN A 80 4.39 -0.55 12.29
CA GLN A 80 3.84 -1.66 13.08
C GLN A 80 4.77 -2.05 14.24
N ALA A 81 6.10 -1.99 14.03
CA ALA A 81 7.06 -2.25 15.09
C ALA A 81 7.09 -1.15 16.17
N GLU A 82 6.77 0.10 15.83
CA GLU A 82 6.75 1.24 16.76
C GLU A 82 5.47 1.30 17.61
N ILE A 83 4.33 0.82 17.10
CA ILE A 83 3.03 0.93 17.79
C ILE A 83 2.77 -0.22 18.76
N PHE A 84 3.24 -1.43 18.45
CA PHE A 84 2.88 -2.61 19.23
C PHE A 84 3.94 -2.95 20.29
N PRO A 85 3.56 -3.04 21.59
CA PRO A 85 4.42 -3.57 22.65
C PRO A 85 4.95 -4.95 22.27
N THR A 86 6.19 -5.27 22.67
CA THR A 86 6.86 -6.54 22.36
C THR A 86 6.01 -7.77 22.70
N ALA A 87 5.22 -7.70 23.77
CA ALA A 87 4.34 -8.76 24.23
C ALA A 87 3.08 -8.98 23.34
N LEU A 88 2.54 -7.92 22.73
CA LEU A 88 1.30 -7.98 21.93
C LEU A 88 1.57 -7.97 20.42
N ARG A 89 2.79 -7.62 20.00
CA ARG A 89 3.19 -7.50 18.59
C ARG A 89 2.99 -8.79 17.81
N ALA A 90 3.38 -9.95 18.34
CA ALA A 90 3.23 -11.22 17.63
C ALA A 90 1.77 -11.54 17.30
N THR A 91 0.86 -11.33 18.26
CA THR A 91 -0.57 -11.59 18.11
C THR A 91 -1.24 -10.56 17.20
N ALA A 92 -0.97 -9.28 17.38
CA ALA A 92 -1.54 -8.22 16.54
C ALA A 92 -1.08 -8.32 15.08
N VAL A 93 0.22 -8.54 14.87
CA VAL A 93 0.77 -8.79 13.52
C VAL A 93 0.16 -10.06 12.93
N GLY A 94 0.06 -11.14 13.69
CA GLY A 94 -0.54 -12.41 13.23
C GLY A 94 -2.00 -12.28 12.79
N TRP A 95 -2.82 -11.52 13.52
CA TRP A 95 -4.20 -11.22 13.15
C TRP A 95 -4.29 -10.36 11.89
N THR A 96 -3.53 -9.26 11.82
CA THR A 96 -3.52 -8.39 10.64
C THR A 96 -3.03 -9.12 9.39
N TYR A 97 -2.04 -10.00 9.55
CA TYR A 97 -1.49 -10.80 8.46
C TYR A 97 -2.49 -11.87 7.97
N SER A 98 -3.12 -12.58 8.90
CA SER A 98 -4.17 -13.56 8.56
C SER A 98 -5.35 -12.89 7.86
N LEU A 99 -5.80 -11.74 8.36
CA LEU A 99 -6.86 -10.96 7.73
C LEU A 99 -6.45 -10.49 6.33
N SER A 100 -5.23 -9.99 6.17
CA SER A 100 -4.68 -9.60 4.86
C SER A 100 -4.66 -10.77 3.86
N ARG A 101 -4.31 -11.98 4.31
CA ARG A 101 -4.35 -13.19 3.46
C ARG A 101 -5.76 -13.59 3.06
N ILE A 102 -6.71 -13.54 3.99
CA ILE A 102 -8.13 -13.81 3.70
C ILE A 102 -8.66 -12.77 2.71
N SER A 103 -8.41 -11.49 2.96
CA SER A 103 -8.78 -10.41 2.03
C SER A 103 -8.14 -10.62 0.66
N SER A 104 -6.84 -10.91 0.58
CA SER A 104 -6.16 -11.16 -0.69
C SER A 104 -6.73 -12.34 -1.48
N GLY A 105 -7.27 -13.36 -0.79
CA GLY A 105 -7.96 -14.48 -1.42
C GLY A 105 -9.40 -14.16 -1.82
N ALA A 106 -10.10 -13.36 -1.02
CA ALA A 106 -11.51 -13.02 -1.24
C ALA A 106 -11.72 -11.87 -2.26
N LEU A 107 -10.81 -10.89 -2.30
CA LEU A 107 -10.90 -9.71 -3.16
C LEU A 107 -11.12 -10.07 -4.64
N PRO A 108 -10.38 -11.03 -5.24
CA PRO A 108 -10.60 -11.41 -6.64
C PRO A 108 -12.02 -11.91 -6.91
N PHE A 109 -12.67 -12.61 -5.98
CA PHE A 109 -14.04 -13.10 -6.17
C PHE A 109 -15.08 -11.98 -6.23
N VAL A 110 -14.78 -10.81 -5.65
CA VAL A 110 -15.65 -9.64 -5.72
C VAL A 110 -15.27 -8.75 -6.90
N LEU A 111 -13.97 -8.57 -7.14
CA LEU A 111 -13.46 -7.66 -8.15
C LEU A 111 -13.55 -8.23 -9.57
N LEU A 112 -13.43 -9.54 -9.77
CA LEU A 112 -13.49 -10.16 -11.10
C LEU A 112 -14.90 -10.05 -11.72
N PRO A 113 -16.02 -10.33 -11.02
CA PRO A 113 -17.36 -10.10 -11.56
C PRO A 113 -17.62 -8.62 -11.87
N VAL A 114 -17.17 -7.71 -11.01
CA VAL A 114 -17.28 -6.27 -11.24
C VAL A 114 -16.51 -5.84 -12.49
N LEU A 115 -15.32 -6.41 -12.69
CA LEU A 115 -14.51 -6.16 -13.89
C LEU A 115 -15.21 -6.67 -15.16
N ASP A 116 -15.84 -7.84 -15.11
CA ASP A 116 -16.49 -8.47 -16.27
C ASP A 116 -17.81 -7.76 -16.64
N GLU A 117 -18.63 -7.40 -15.64
CA GLU A 117 -19.94 -6.77 -15.88
C GLU A 117 -19.88 -5.25 -16.07
N HIS A 118 -18.96 -4.55 -15.38
CA HIS A 118 -18.94 -3.08 -15.31
C HIS A 118 -17.63 -2.46 -15.84
N GLY A 119 -16.60 -3.27 -16.10
CA GLY A 119 -15.32 -2.83 -16.63
C GLY A 119 -14.31 -2.37 -15.56
N ALA A 120 -13.11 -1.98 -16.02
CA ALA A 120 -11.98 -1.68 -15.15
C ALA A 120 -12.18 -0.40 -14.31
N THR A 121 -12.77 0.65 -14.89
CA THR A 121 -12.95 1.94 -14.21
C THR A 121 -13.74 1.83 -12.89
N PRO A 122 -14.96 1.24 -12.84
CA PRO A 122 -15.70 1.11 -11.58
C PRO A 122 -15.00 0.18 -10.57
N MET A 123 -14.31 -0.86 -11.03
CA MET A 123 -13.49 -1.73 -10.16
C MET A 123 -12.39 -0.91 -9.45
N PHE A 124 -11.64 -0.10 -10.19
CA PHE A 124 -10.58 0.73 -9.60
C PHE A 124 -11.11 1.88 -8.74
N ILE A 125 -12.30 2.43 -9.05
CA ILE A 125 -12.98 3.39 -8.17
C ILE A 125 -13.35 2.73 -6.84
N ALA A 126 -13.90 1.52 -6.86
CA ALA A 126 -14.22 0.80 -5.63
C ALA A 126 -12.95 0.56 -4.77
N VAL A 127 -11.84 0.16 -5.40
CA VAL A 127 -10.54 0.00 -4.73
C VAL A 127 -10.05 1.33 -4.15
N ALA A 128 -10.14 2.43 -4.91
CA ALA A 128 -9.72 3.75 -4.45
C ALA A 128 -10.55 4.24 -3.24
N VAL A 129 -11.86 3.97 -3.21
CA VAL A 129 -12.74 4.28 -2.08
C VAL A 129 -12.31 3.50 -0.83
N VAL A 130 -12.05 2.19 -0.98
CA VAL A 130 -11.56 1.36 0.14
C VAL A 130 -10.21 1.87 0.65
N LEU A 131 -9.27 2.19 -0.24
CA LEU A 131 -7.99 2.77 0.13
C LEU A 131 -8.14 4.12 0.85
N ALA A 132 -9.07 4.97 0.41
CA ALA A 132 -9.37 6.24 1.08
C ALA A 132 -9.97 6.04 2.47
N ILE A 133 -10.84 5.05 2.66
CA ILE A 133 -11.36 4.67 3.98
C ILE A 133 -10.22 4.22 4.90
N ILE A 134 -9.32 3.37 4.41
CA ILE A 134 -8.15 2.90 5.18
C ILE A 134 -7.24 4.08 5.53
N ALA A 135 -6.93 4.95 4.56
CA ALA A 135 -6.11 6.14 4.79
C ALA A 135 -6.72 7.05 5.86
N THR A 136 -8.04 7.24 5.82
CA THR A 136 -8.78 8.05 6.79
C THR A 136 -8.81 7.38 8.17
N ALA A 137 -9.03 6.07 8.23
CA ALA A 137 -8.98 5.31 9.47
C ALA A 137 -7.59 5.42 10.12
N VAL A 138 -6.51 5.28 9.35
CA VAL A 138 -5.14 5.50 9.84
C VAL A 138 -4.92 6.96 10.25
N ALA A 139 -5.48 7.93 9.53
CA ALA A 139 -5.38 9.34 9.87
C ALA A 139 -6.06 9.67 11.21
N VAL A 140 -7.21 9.06 11.50
CA VAL A 140 -8.00 9.31 12.73
C VAL A 140 -7.52 8.45 13.89
N LEU A 141 -7.37 7.14 13.70
CA LEU A 141 -7.06 6.16 14.75
C LEU A 141 -5.55 5.93 14.93
N GLY A 142 -4.73 6.21 13.91
CA GLY A 142 -3.30 5.95 13.96
C GLY A 142 -2.60 6.88 14.97
N PRO A 143 -1.99 6.36 16.04
CA PRO A 143 -1.24 7.18 16.98
C PRO A 143 -0.02 7.81 16.27
N ARG A 144 0.28 9.07 16.57
CA ARG A 144 1.49 9.71 16.05
C ARG A 144 2.71 9.08 16.72
N THR A 145 3.56 8.38 15.97
CA THR A 145 4.76 7.72 16.52
C THR A 145 5.97 8.65 16.62
N THR A 146 5.91 9.86 16.05
CA THR A 146 7.01 10.82 16.08
C THR A 146 6.96 11.68 17.36
N ARG A 147 8.05 11.63 18.16
CA ARG A 147 8.29 12.34 19.44
C ARG A 147 7.71 11.75 20.74
N ARG A 148 7.46 10.44 20.84
CA ARG A 148 7.29 9.79 22.14
C ARG A 148 8.37 8.73 22.34
N SER A 149 8.98 8.74 23.52
CA SER A 149 9.99 7.77 23.91
C SER A 149 9.39 6.37 23.87
N LEU A 150 10.13 5.36 23.39
CA LEU A 150 9.73 3.95 23.49
C LEU A 150 9.36 3.55 24.93
N ALA A 151 9.93 4.24 25.94
CA ALA A 151 9.61 4.07 27.36
C ALA A 151 8.29 4.73 27.81
N GLU A 152 7.73 5.68 27.06
CA GLU A 152 6.40 6.28 27.33
C GLU A 152 5.26 5.51 26.65
N ILE A 153 5.52 4.85 25.52
CA ILE A 153 4.51 4.07 24.77
C ILE A 153 4.38 2.65 25.36
N ASN A 154 5.47 2.10 25.91
CA ASN A 154 5.52 0.76 26.48
C ASN A 154 6.10 0.80 27.90
N PRO A 155 5.36 1.33 28.90
CA PRO A 155 5.77 1.16 30.29
C PRO A 155 5.60 -0.32 30.65
N VAL A 156 6.69 -0.94 31.10
CA VAL A 156 6.74 -2.31 31.63
C VAL A 156 5.71 -2.54 32.74
#